data_AF-A0A660UHY6-F1
#
_entry.id   AF-A0A660UHY6-F1
#
_cell.length_a   1.000
_cell.length_b   1.000
_cell.length_c   1.000
_cell.angle_alpha   90.00
_cell.angle_beta   90.00
_cell.angle_gamma   90.00
#
_symmetry.space_group_name_H-M   'P 1'
#
loop_
_entity.id
_entity.type
_entity.pdbx_description
1 polymer ?
#
loop_
_entity_poly.entity_id
_entity_poly.type
_entity_poly.pdbx_seq_one_letter_code
_entity_poly.pdbx_strand_id
1 'polypeptide(L)'
;GLGATWFSEPVSRLFLALFLFGLIRTLKRGSRLYPILSGFALGYAFNTRPLPALAFGVCGAALAIWHLIRSPRKASIFRSTALIIPPLLIMIGLTFAWNWYLTGDPLKSTHNAAQPYDKLGFGRRCEGYDPDLENAFLFTPKWALERIWRHTIPCVSFNALGWGYYRPDLFRSLRRCAESVVVGLVIKSPADGEWVTLKLWGHGDGSGQVQFQRRGDETSPGLTGRAPGFEAEDGKAHLWMRLIKEGDLFRGMFASEGGEPIEVGPTRVKLSPPLEVGIYAGVCTPSGRMRVEFERFTVNRASEGDLASDEFEGGLRPVWRWHREPRKWEVSGGRLKLEAERRANLFVEDTASRLYQLSRSDLIDVETEFEADWRDDSLLPLLRAIPLGLPIALMLAPLIHRSRRGYDLFFLSLFLSTLALYSFFYFEGSTWGFTPVSARYYAEPTLLGIIPLIARGVSLIAGPIRRIGGRLKGGSKAVWIALLALIALGLMANTVHTYISFAEPFRNWSDVYQKLPKLVRERGLHNTVVFIPRTRDAPLGDYPFKPLDEADIVYFKLGPSKVWKLMSGDWREVYRRYFRGRRAFMYEGGELRELDVTSL
;
A
#
# COMPACT_ATOMS: atom_id res chain seq x y z
N GLY A 1 2.08 22.07 -17.90
CA GLY A 1 0.75 22.18 -17.29
C GLY A 1 0.87 22.90 -15.96
N LEU A 2 -0.09 23.76 -15.61
CA LEU A 2 -0.22 24.33 -14.25
C LEU A 2 -0.64 23.26 -13.21
N GLY A 3 -0.91 22.03 -13.65
CA GLY A 3 -1.04 20.83 -12.83
C GLY A 3 0.26 20.05 -12.78
N ALA A 4 0.80 19.90 -11.57
CA ALA A 4 2.02 19.18 -11.28
C ALA A 4 1.95 17.69 -11.63
N THR A 5 3.08 17.14 -12.06
CA THR A 5 3.28 15.69 -12.06
C THR A 5 4.04 15.18 -10.84
N TRP A 6 4.78 16.02 -10.08
CA TRP A 6 5.47 15.55 -8.85
C TRP A 6 5.52 16.58 -7.68
N PHE A 7 5.13 17.83 -7.90
CA PHE A 7 5.27 18.94 -6.91
C PHE A 7 3.97 19.64 -6.49
N SER A 8 2.76 19.16 -6.86
CA SER A 8 1.50 19.88 -6.53
C SER A 8 1.27 19.98 -5.04
N GLU A 9 1.74 18.98 -4.28
CA GLU A 9 1.48 18.86 -2.86
C GLU A 9 2.33 19.82 -1.99
N PRO A 10 3.66 19.92 -2.16
CA PRO A 10 4.43 20.98 -1.48
C PRO A 10 3.95 22.39 -1.85
N VAL A 11 3.62 22.60 -3.12
CA VAL A 11 3.19 23.91 -3.63
C VAL A 11 1.81 24.28 -3.08
N SER A 12 0.83 23.37 -3.11
CA SER A 12 -0.50 23.61 -2.52
C SER A 12 -0.39 23.93 -1.02
N ARG A 13 0.42 23.17 -0.27
CA ARG A 13 0.65 23.38 1.16
C ARG A 13 1.25 24.76 1.43
N LEU A 14 2.24 25.18 0.65
CA LEU A 14 2.83 26.52 0.76
C LEU A 14 1.76 27.60 0.57
N PHE A 15 0.97 27.52 -0.51
CA PHE A 15 -0.05 28.52 -0.79
C PHE A 15 -1.22 28.50 0.20
N LEU A 16 -1.62 27.34 0.71
CA LEU A 16 -2.61 27.26 1.79
C LEU A 16 -2.06 27.83 3.10
N ALA A 17 -0.78 27.61 3.41
CA ALA A 17 -0.13 28.24 4.57
C ALA A 17 -0.04 29.77 4.41
N LEU A 18 0.28 30.27 3.20
CA LEU A 18 0.27 31.69 2.88
C LEU A 18 -1.13 32.29 2.97
N PHE A 19 -2.16 31.56 2.51
CA PHE A 19 -3.55 31.93 2.68
C PHE A 19 -3.90 32.10 4.17
N LEU A 20 -3.61 31.09 5.00
CA LEU A 20 -3.86 31.13 6.45
C LEU A 20 -3.12 32.29 7.12
N PHE A 21 -1.84 32.45 6.79
CA PHE A 21 -1.01 33.55 7.31
C PHE A 21 -1.61 34.91 6.93
N GLY A 22 -1.92 35.11 5.64
CA GLY A 22 -2.53 36.33 5.12
C GLY A 22 -3.88 36.61 5.75
N LEU A 23 -4.74 35.61 5.89
CA LEU A 23 -6.05 35.73 6.53
C LEU A 23 -5.91 36.15 7.99
N ILE A 24 -5.11 35.42 8.78
CA ILE A 24 -4.91 35.72 10.20
C ILE A 24 -4.30 37.12 10.38
N ARG A 25 -3.35 37.51 9.51
CA ARG A 25 -2.77 38.86 9.55
C ARG A 25 -3.78 39.93 9.17
N THR A 26 -4.65 39.69 8.19
CA THR A 26 -5.75 40.59 7.80
C THR A 26 -6.73 40.80 8.95
N LEU A 27 -7.05 39.74 9.69
CA LEU A 27 -7.97 39.82 10.84
C LEU A 27 -7.35 40.54 12.05
N LYS A 28 -6.01 40.56 12.16
CA LYS A 28 -5.28 41.18 13.28
C LYS A 28 -4.73 42.58 12.97
N ARG A 29 -4.41 42.89 11.71
CA ARG A 29 -3.70 44.12 11.27
C ARG A 29 -4.39 44.71 10.04
N GLY A 30 -4.36 46.04 9.90
CA GLY A 30 -5.00 46.76 8.79
C GLY A 30 -4.19 46.93 7.50
N SER A 31 -3.18 46.10 7.22
CA SER A 31 -2.40 46.23 5.98
C SER A 31 -3.11 45.60 4.79
N ARG A 32 -3.11 46.30 3.65
CA ARG A 32 -3.74 45.86 2.39
C ARG A 32 -2.98 44.74 1.68
N LEU A 33 -1.70 44.52 2.02
CA LEU A 33 -0.89 43.48 1.38
C LEU A 33 -1.36 42.06 1.74
N TYR A 34 -1.71 41.85 3.01
CA TYR A 34 -2.11 40.52 3.49
C TYR A 34 -3.40 39.96 2.88
N PRO A 35 -4.49 40.74 2.70
CA PRO A 35 -5.67 40.20 2.04
C PRO A 35 -5.42 39.90 0.56
N ILE A 36 -4.63 40.73 -0.13
CA ILE A 36 -4.25 40.48 -1.52
C ILE A 36 -3.46 39.17 -1.63
N LEU A 37 -2.44 39.01 -0.78
CA LEU A 37 -1.66 37.76 -0.69
C LEU A 37 -2.54 36.56 -0.37
N SER A 38 -3.48 36.72 0.57
CA SER A 38 -4.38 35.64 0.99
C SER A 38 -5.27 35.18 -0.17
N GLY A 39 -5.88 36.12 -0.90
CA GLY A 39 -6.74 35.81 -2.04
C GLY A 39 -5.98 35.20 -3.22
N PHE A 40 -4.81 35.75 -3.55
CA PHE A 40 -3.94 35.16 -4.57
C PHE A 40 -3.54 33.74 -4.20
N ALA A 41 -3.10 33.52 -2.96
CA ALA A 41 -2.65 32.21 -2.51
C ALA A 41 -3.78 31.17 -2.49
N LEU A 42 -4.98 31.54 -2.04
CA LEU A 42 -6.14 30.66 -2.11
C LEU A 42 -6.54 30.33 -3.55
N GLY A 43 -6.50 31.31 -4.44
CA GLY A 43 -6.77 31.12 -5.86
C GLY A 43 -5.72 30.24 -6.56
N TYR A 44 -4.44 30.40 -6.21
CA TYR A 44 -3.38 29.52 -6.71
C TYR A 44 -3.55 28.08 -6.18
N ALA A 45 -3.88 27.94 -4.89
CA ALA A 45 -4.21 26.63 -4.33
C ALA A 45 -5.41 26.00 -5.06
N PHE A 46 -6.40 26.80 -5.47
CA PHE A 46 -7.54 26.30 -6.26
C PHE A 46 -7.10 25.74 -7.62
N ASN A 47 -6.14 26.39 -8.30
CA ASN A 47 -5.60 25.90 -9.58
C ASN A 47 -4.87 24.56 -9.47
N THR A 48 -4.30 24.24 -8.30
CA THR A 48 -3.49 23.04 -8.11
C THR A 48 -4.24 21.93 -7.38
N ARG A 49 -5.06 22.28 -6.39
CA ARG A 49 -5.86 21.40 -5.53
C ARG A 49 -7.19 22.07 -5.14
N PRO A 50 -8.22 22.00 -6.00
CA PRO A 50 -9.51 22.67 -5.78
C PRO A 50 -10.21 22.30 -4.48
N LEU A 51 -10.17 21.01 -4.08
CA LEU A 51 -10.87 20.51 -2.90
C LEU A 51 -10.30 21.09 -1.58
N PRO A 52 -8.98 21.00 -1.29
CA PRO A 52 -8.38 21.73 -0.18
C PRO A 52 -8.65 23.23 -0.20
N ALA A 53 -8.52 23.87 -1.37
CA ALA A 53 -8.77 25.32 -1.48
C ALA A 53 -10.22 25.67 -1.09
N LEU A 54 -11.20 24.87 -1.51
CA LEU A 54 -12.59 25.06 -1.13
C LEU A 54 -12.80 24.93 0.39
N ALA A 55 -12.26 23.87 1.01
CA ALA A 55 -12.35 23.68 2.47
C ALA A 55 -11.74 24.87 3.23
N PHE A 56 -10.56 25.32 2.82
CA PHE A 56 -9.86 26.43 3.47
C PHE A 56 -10.56 27.77 3.24
N GLY A 57 -11.08 27.99 2.04
CA GLY A 57 -11.86 29.17 1.70
C GLY A 57 -13.13 29.28 2.53
N VAL A 58 -13.92 28.20 2.60
CA VAL A 58 -15.19 28.16 3.37
C VAL A 58 -14.92 28.36 4.87
N CYS A 59 -13.99 27.61 5.46
CA CYS A 59 -13.64 27.77 6.87
C CYS A 59 -13.05 29.16 7.16
N GLY A 60 -12.24 29.69 6.23
CA GLY A 60 -11.65 31.02 6.34
C GLY A 60 -12.69 32.14 6.27
N ALA A 61 -13.68 32.00 5.39
CA ALA A 61 -14.82 32.89 5.31
C ALA A 61 -15.65 32.84 6.61
N ALA A 62 -15.92 31.65 7.13
CA ALA A 62 -16.61 31.50 8.42
C ALA A 62 -15.84 32.16 9.57
N LEU A 63 -14.51 32.01 9.62
CA LEU A 63 -13.66 32.69 10.60
C LEU A 63 -13.71 34.21 10.44
N ALA A 64 -13.65 34.72 9.21
CA ALA A 64 -13.72 36.14 8.92
C ALA A 64 -15.08 36.74 9.32
N ILE A 65 -16.19 36.05 9.01
CA ILE A 65 -17.55 36.43 9.40
C ILE A 65 -17.67 36.42 10.93
N TRP A 66 -17.16 35.38 11.60
CA TRP A 66 -17.17 35.31 13.06
C TRP A 66 -16.44 36.49 13.71
N HIS A 67 -15.25 36.84 13.20
CA HIS A 67 -14.49 38.01 13.63
C HIS A 67 -15.21 39.32 13.32
N LEU A 68 -15.86 39.43 12.16
CA LEU A 68 -16.64 40.59 11.75
C LEU A 68 -17.82 40.83 12.69
N ILE A 69 -18.54 39.77 13.08
CA ILE A 69 -19.70 39.85 13.99
C ILE A 69 -19.25 40.27 15.40
N ARG A 70 -18.14 39.70 15.89
CA ARG A 70 -17.65 39.86 17.28
C ARG A 70 -16.81 41.13 17.52
N SER A 71 -16.25 41.73 16.47
CA SER A 71 -15.31 42.85 16.62
C SER A 71 -16.03 44.21 16.63
N PRO A 72 -15.59 45.17 17.46
CA PRO A 72 -16.05 46.56 17.36
C PRO A 72 -15.57 47.24 16.06
N ARG A 73 -14.58 46.68 15.35
CA ARG A 73 -13.98 47.24 14.12
C ARG A 73 -14.60 46.67 12.83
N LYS A 74 -15.92 46.53 12.78
CA LYS A 74 -16.63 45.81 11.71
C LYS A 74 -16.29 46.33 10.30
N ALA A 75 -16.41 47.65 10.10
CA ALA A 75 -16.16 48.27 8.80
C ALA A 75 -14.71 48.05 8.31
N SER A 76 -13.72 48.11 9.21
CA SER A 76 -12.31 47.90 8.85
C SER A 76 -12.02 46.46 8.47
N ILE A 77 -12.57 45.50 9.24
CA ILE A 77 -12.44 44.07 8.93
C ILE A 77 -13.09 43.79 7.58
N PHE A 78 -14.33 44.24 7.36
CA PHE A 78 -15.07 44.03 6.11
C PHE A 78 -14.29 44.54 4.89
N ARG A 79 -13.83 45.79 4.92
CA ARG A 79 -13.03 46.37 3.82
C ARG A 79 -11.75 45.58 3.57
N SER A 80 -11.06 45.17 4.63
CA SER A 80 -9.81 44.44 4.50
C SER A 80 -10.03 43.03 3.94
N THR A 81 -11.05 42.31 4.41
CA THR A 81 -11.38 40.96 3.93
C THR A 81 -11.97 40.97 2.52
N ALA A 82 -12.70 42.02 2.12
CA ALA A 82 -13.22 42.16 0.76
C ALA A 82 -12.10 42.19 -0.29
N LEU A 83 -10.91 42.70 0.06
CA LEU A 83 -9.73 42.72 -0.82
C LEU A 83 -9.15 41.32 -1.12
N ILE A 84 -9.61 40.27 -0.44
CA ILE A 84 -9.25 38.87 -0.77
C ILE A 84 -9.92 38.43 -2.07
N ILE A 85 -11.11 38.95 -2.37
CA ILE A 85 -11.96 38.45 -3.47
C ILE A 85 -11.35 38.70 -4.86
N PRO A 86 -10.85 39.90 -5.22
CA PRO A 86 -10.36 40.14 -6.57
C PRO A 86 -9.22 39.21 -7.03
N PRO A 87 -8.11 39.04 -6.28
CA PRO A 87 -7.04 38.15 -6.71
C PRO A 87 -7.46 36.66 -6.69
N LEU A 88 -8.39 36.27 -5.82
CA LEU A 88 -8.98 34.93 -5.84
C LEU A 88 -9.75 34.70 -7.15
N LEU A 89 -10.64 35.63 -7.53
CA LEU A 89 -11.45 35.51 -8.75
C LEU A 89 -10.60 35.51 -10.02
N ILE A 90 -9.52 36.31 -10.08
CA ILE A 90 -8.57 36.29 -11.20
C ILE A 90 -7.99 34.88 -11.37
N MET A 91 -7.54 34.25 -10.30
CA MET A 91 -6.96 32.91 -10.36
C MET A 91 -7.98 31.82 -10.69
N ILE A 92 -9.22 31.93 -10.20
CA ILE A 92 -10.32 31.02 -10.58
C ILE A 92 -10.65 31.19 -12.08
N GLY A 93 -10.70 32.43 -12.55
CA GLY A 93 -10.89 32.75 -13.97
C GLY A 93 -9.81 32.14 -14.85
N LEU A 94 -8.55 32.16 -14.42
CA LEU A 94 -7.45 31.48 -15.09
C LEU A 94 -7.68 29.95 -15.17
N THR A 95 -8.20 29.32 -14.11
CA THR A 95 -8.57 27.90 -14.14
C THR A 95 -9.63 27.61 -15.20
N PHE A 96 -10.68 28.43 -15.26
CA PHE A 96 -11.76 28.24 -16.24
C PHE A 96 -11.30 28.51 -17.68
N ALA A 97 -10.46 29.53 -17.88
CA ALA A 97 -9.86 29.79 -19.19
C ALA A 97 -8.97 28.62 -19.64
N TRP A 98 -8.17 28.05 -18.72
CA TRP A 98 -7.33 26.88 -18.99
C TRP A 98 -8.16 25.63 -19.34
N ASN A 99 -9.23 25.36 -18.57
CA ASN A 99 -10.15 24.25 -18.83
C ASN A 99 -10.85 24.41 -20.18
N TRP A 100 -11.36 25.61 -20.48
CA TRP A 100 -12.00 25.91 -21.75
C TRP A 100 -11.04 25.69 -22.91
N TYR A 101 -9.81 26.20 -22.82
CA TYR A 101 -8.79 26.05 -23.87
C TYR A 101 -8.47 24.57 -24.18
N LEU A 102 -8.35 23.72 -23.15
CA LEU A 102 -7.94 22.31 -23.34
C LEU A 102 -9.08 21.34 -23.57
N THR A 103 -10.29 21.63 -23.09
CA THR A 103 -11.40 20.69 -23.08
C THR A 103 -12.62 21.17 -23.86
N GLY A 104 -12.66 22.44 -24.25
CA GLY A 104 -13.83 23.09 -24.85
C GLY A 104 -14.90 23.51 -23.83
N ASP A 105 -14.77 23.14 -22.55
CA ASP A 105 -15.73 23.44 -21.49
C ASP A 105 -15.00 24.03 -20.25
N PRO A 106 -15.31 25.26 -19.81
CA PRO A 106 -14.66 25.89 -18.66
C PRO A 106 -14.88 25.14 -17.32
N LEU A 107 -15.96 24.37 -17.21
CA LEU A 107 -16.31 23.62 -16.00
C LEU A 107 -15.77 22.18 -16.01
N LYS A 108 -15.28 21.71 -17.16
CA LYS A 108 -14.67 20.39 -17.28
C LYS A 108 -13.17 20.47 -16.99
N SER A 109 -12.77 20.00 -15.82
CA SER A 109 -11.34 19.94 -15.46
C SER A 109 -10.57 19.02 -16.41
N THR A 110 -9.31 19.34 -16.67
CA THR A 110 -8.42 18.50 -17.50
C THR A 110 -8.24 17.11 -16.91
N HIS A 111 -8.29 16.99 -15.57
CA HIS A 111 -8.26 15.70 -14.88
C HIS A 111 -9.50 14.86 -15.20
N ASN A 112 -10.70 15.44 -15.09
CA ASN A 112 -11.94 14.73 -15.42
C ASN A 112 -12.03 14.41 -16.93
N ALA A 113 -11.43 15.24 -17.79
CA ALA A 113 -11.29 14.91 -19.20
C ALA A 113 -10.36 13.71 -19.43
N ALA A 114 -9.27 13.59 -18.66
CA ALA A 114 -8.34 12.47 -18.71
C ALA A 114 -8.87 11.19 -18.04
N GLN A 115 -9.67 11.35 -16.98
CA GLN A 115 -10.19 10.29 -16.12
C GLN A 115 -11.69 10.53 -15.85
N PRO A 116 -12.58 10.25 -16.82
CA PRO A 116 -14.02 10.54 -16.70
C PRO A 116 -14.73 9.85 -15.53
N TYR A 117 -14.13 8.77 -15.04
CA TYR A 117 -14.63 7.96 -13.94
C TYR A 117 -13.93 8.28 -12.60
N ASP A 118 -12.95 9.18 -12.58
CA ASP A 118 -12.31 9.68 -11.35
C ASP A 118 -12.89 11.05 -10.97
N LYS A 119 -14.16 11.04 -10.52
CA LYS A 119 -14.94 12.24 -10.22
C LYS A 119 -15.51 12.22 -8.80
N LEU A 120 -15.82 13.42 -8.30
CA LEU A 120 -16.58 13.61 -7.07
C LEU A 120 -17.96 12.95 -7.14
N GLY A 121 -18.43 12.47 -5.99
CA GLY A 121 -19.72 11.83 -5.79
C GLY A 121 -19.64 10.31 -5.76
N PHE A 122 -20.78 9.66 -5.96
CA PHE A 122 -20.93 8.20 -5.96
C PHE A 122 -21.08 7.61 -7.37
N GLY A 123 -21.08 6.28 -7.49
CA GLY A 123 -21.29 5.55 -8.74
C GLY A 123 -20.08 4.72 -9.17
N ARG A 124 -20.08 4.25 -10.42
CA ARG A 124 -18.98 3.44 -10.97
C ARG A 124 -17.67 4.25 -11.02
N ARG A 125 -16.58 3.63 -10.62
CA ARG A 125 -15.24 4.19 -10.55
C ARG A 125 -14.23 3.19 -11.09
N CYS A 126 -13.24 3.67 -11.80
CA CYS A 126 -12.17 2.85 -12.37
C CYS A 126 -10.94 3.74 -12.52
N GLU A 127 -9.75 3.18 -12.27
CA GLU A 127 -8.49 3.84 -12.56
C GLU A 127 -8.02 3.49 -13.97
N GLY A 128 -7.34 4.43 -14.63
CA GLY A 128 -6.63 4.13 -15.87
C GLY A 128 -7.12 4.96 -17.04
N TYR A 129 -6.26 5.06 -18.06
CA TYR A 129 -6.56 5.86 -19.25
C TYR A 129 -7.48 5.15 -20.25
N ASP A 130 -7.69 3.84 -20.08
CA ASP A 130 -8.61 3.01 -20.87
C ASP A 130 -9.50 2.26 -19.86
N PRO A 131 -10.63 2.86 -19.44
CA PRO A 131 -11.38 2.40 -18.27
C PRO A 131 -12.14 1.11 -18.55
N ASP A 132 -11.90 0.08 -17.74
CA ASP A 132 -12.72 -1.13 -17.71
C ASP A 132 -13.99 -0.86 -16.88
N LEU A 133 -15.12 -0.70 -17.57
CA LEU A 133 -16.41 -0.37 -16.97
C LEU A 133 -17.23 -1.58 -16.53
N GLU A 134 -16.86 -2.75 -17.03
CA GLU A 134 -17.48 -4.02 -16.64
C GLU A 134 -16.97 -4.42 -15.25
N ASN A 135 -15.68 -4.20 -14.98
CA ASN A 135 -15.05 -4.44 -13.69
C ASN A 135 -14.92 -3.19 -12.81
N ALA A 136 -15.66 -2.10 -13.14
CA ALA A 136 -15.60 -0.86 -12.36
C ALA A 136 -16.18 -1.04 -10.95
N PHE A 137 -15.44 -0.53 -9.95
CA PHE A 137 -15.90 -0.52 -8.57
C PHE A 137 -17.11 0.40 -8.39
N LEU A 138 -18.12 -0.07 -7.66
CA LEU A 138 -19.28 0.75 -7.30
C LEU A 138 -19.00 1.51 -5.99
N PHE A 139 -18.61 2.79 -6.11
CA PHE A 139 -18.39 3.64 -4.94
C PHE A 139 -19.71 4.13 -4.35
N THR A 140 -20.00 3.70 -3.12
CA THR A 140 -21.24 3.99 -2.40
C THR A 140 -21.00 4.86 -1.16
N PRO A 141 -22.05 5.48 -0.59
CA PRO A 141 -21.94 6.17 0.69
C PRO A 141 -21.42 5.27 1.82
N LYS A 142 -21.79 3.98 1.83
CA LYS A 142 -21.28 3.00 2.80
C LYS A 142 -19.76 2.88 2.70
N TRP A 143 -19.23 2.67 1.50
CA TRP A 143 -17.79 2.59 1.27
C TRP A 143 -17.05 3.87 1.63
N ALA A 144 -17.65 5.04 1.33
CA ALA A 144 -17.10 6.32 1.74
C ALA A 144 -16.93 6.45 3.27
N LEU A 145 -17.96 6.07 4.04
CA LEU A 145 -17.94 6.10 5.50
C LEU A 145 -16.97 5.08 6.08
N GLU A 146 -17.01 3.85 5.57
CA GLU A 146 -16.14 2.76 6.01
C GLU A 146 -14.65 3.14 5.83
N ARG A 147 -14.33 3.82 4.73
CA ARG A 147 -12.97 4.31 4.45
C ARG A 147 -12.48 5.36 5.44
N ILE A 148 -13.36 6.24 5.95
CA ILE A 148 -12.95 7.26 6.94
C ILE A 148 -12.38 6.58 8.20
N TRP A 149 -13.09 5.58 8.70
CA TRP A 149 -12.73 4.85 9.91
C TRP A 149 -11.59 3.87 9.67
N ARG A 150 -11.64 3.13 8.54
CA ARG A 150 -10.65 2.09 8.21
C ARG A 150 -9.39 2.61 7.55
N HIS A 151 -9.31 3.86 7.11
CA HIS A 151 -8.10 4.32 6.41
C HIS A 151 -7.74 5.74 6.76
N THR A 152 -8.70 6.67 6.68
CA THR A 152 -8.39 8.09 6.76
C THR A 152 -7.96 8.55 8.15
N ILE A 153 -8.77 8.32 9.19
CA ILE A 153 -8.46 8.74 10.57
C ILE A 153 -7.16 8.08 11.07
N PRO A 154 -6.95 6.77 10.88
CA PRO A 154 -5.71 6.12 11.26
C PRO A 154 -4.48 6.67 10.53
N CYS A 155 -4.55 6.84 9.21
CA CYS A 155 -3.46 7.40 8.41
C CYS A 155 -3.07 8.80 8.88
N VAL A 156 -4.07 9.65 9.12
CA VAL A 156 -3.86 11.01 9.62
C VAL A 156 -3.21 11.01 11.01
N SER A 157 -3.66 10.11 11.90
CA SER A 157 -3.15 10.00 13.27
C SER A 157 -1.68 9.59 13.28
N PHE A 158 -1.32 8.55 12.53
CA PHE A 158 0.07 8.07 12.40
C PHE A 158 1.00 9.15 11.81
N ASN A 159 0.53 9.89 10.80
CA ASN A 159 1.30 10.96 10.18
C ASN A 159 1.50 12.17 11.10
N ALA A 160 0.51 12.53 11.92
CA ALA A 160 0.52 13.79 12.68
C ALA A 160 1.65 13.88 13.72
N LEU A 161 2.11 12.74 14.26
CA LEU A 161 3.24 12.67 15.19
C LEU A 161 4.47 11.93 14.63
N GLY A 162 4.47 11.63 13.33
CA GLY A 162 5.63 11.03 12.66
C GLY A 162 5.85 9.55 12.97
N TRP A 163 4.82 8.81 13.41
CA TRP A 163 4.91 7.37 13.68
C TRP A 163 4.90 6.48 12.42
N GLY A 164 5.01 7.07 11.23
CA GLY A 164 5.20 6.35 9.99
C GLY A 164 3.92 5.72 9.44
N TYR A 165 3.98 4.43 9.14
CA TYR A 165 3.03 3.74 8.26
C TYR A 165 1.74 3.31 8.95
N TYR A 166 0.61 3.64 8.33
CA TYR A 166 -0.69 3.08 8.66
C TYR A 166 -0.95 1.80 7.83
N ARG A 167 -1.17 0.67 8.52
CA ARG A 167 -1.60 -0.60 7.93
C ARG A 167 -3.12 -0.74 7.99
N PRO A 168 -3.84 -0.91 6.86
CA PRO A 168 -5.28 -1.17 6.86
C PRO A 168 -5.72 -2.34 7.76
N ASP A 169 -4.85 -3.34 7.85
CA ASP A 169 -4.99 -4.55 8.66
C ASP A 169 -4.65 -4.36 10.14
N LEU A 170 -4.19 -3.16 10.56
CA LEU A 170 -3.93 -2.82 11.97
C LEU A 170 -5.14 -3.08 12.88
N PHE A 171 -6.36 -2.97 12.35
CA PHE A 171 -7.61 -3.26 13.07
C PHE A 171 -8.12 -4.69 12.86
N ARG A 172 -7.65 -5.37 11.81
CA ARG A 172 -7.90 -6.80 11.60
C ARG A 172 -7.10 -7.63 12.60
N SER A 173 -5.88 -7.18 12.93
CA SER A 173 -4.94 -7.86 13.81
C SER A 173 -5.03 -7.47 15.31
N LEU A 174 -6.20 -7.10 15.85
CA LEU A 174 -6.38 -7.22 17.31
C LEU A 174 -6.26 -8.69 17.73
N ARG A 175 -6.61 -9.61 16.81
CA ARG A 175 -6.18 -11.00 16.87
C ARG A 175 -4.71 -11.08 16.43
N ARG A 176 -3.91 -11.58 17.34
CA ARG A 176 -2.49 -11.86 17.25
C ARG A 176 -2.24 -12.91 16.15
N CYS A 177 -2.22 -12.57 14.87
CA CYS A 177 -1.97 -13.51 13.76
C CYS A 177 -1.01 -12.93 12.72
N ALA A 178 -0.24 -13.80 12.04
CA ALA A 178 0.61 -13.43 10.91
C ALA A 178 -0.24 -13.02 9.69
N GLU A 179 0.21 -11.99 8.96
CA GLU A 179 -0.60 -11.34 7.91
C GLU A 179 -0.96 -12.24 6.72
N SER A 180 -0.03 -13.10 6.30
CA SER A 180 -0.22 -14.02 5.19
C SER A 180 0.71 -15.22 5.35
N VAL A 181 0.13 -16.42 5.41
CA VAL A 181 0.86 -17.68 5.56
C VAL A 181 0.34 -18.73 4.60
N VAL A 182 1.22 -19.62 4.13
CA VAL A 182 0.87 -20.70 3.22
C VAL A 182 1.43 -22.03 3.69
N VAL A 183 0.65 -23.09 3.59
CA VAL A 183 1.04 -24.46 3.92
C VAL A 183 0.20 -25.45 3.13
N GLY A 184 0.78 -26.55 2.66
CA GLY A 184 0.03 -27.59 1.96
C GLY A 184 0.87 -28.54 1.11
N LEU A 185 0.23 -29.11 0.09
CA LEU A 185 0.81 -30.06 -0.86
C LEU A 185 1.17 -29.39 -2.18
N VAL A 186 2.19 -29.91 -2.85
CA VAL A 186 2.60 -29.45 -4.18
C VAL A 186 3.19 -30.58 -5.02
N ILE A 187 2.88 -30.52 -6.32
CA ILE A 187 3.58 -31.27 -7.37
C ILE A 187 4.19 -30.23 -8.32
N LYS A 188 5.50 -30.21 -8.43
CA LYS A 188 6.27 -29.23 -9.20
C LYS A 188 7.12 -29.91 -10.27
N SER A 189 7.18 -29.32 -11.46
CA SER A 189 8.21 -29.62 -12.46
C SER A 189 9.29 -28.53 -12.43
N PRO A 190 10.53 -28.84 -11.99
CA PRO A 190 11.65 -27.92 -12.12
C PRO A 190 11.99 -27.60 -13.58
N ALA A 191 11.77 -28.55 -14.49
CA ALA A 191 12.07 -28.39 -15.91
C ALA A 191 11.17 -27.35 -16.58
N ASP A 192 9.87 -27.36 -16.24
CA ASP A 192 8.92 -26.39 -16.78
C ASP A 192 8.86 -25.10 -15.94
N GLY A 193 9.36 -25.14 -14.70
CA GLY A 193 9.16 -24.08 -13.73
C GLY A 193 7.70 -23.91 -13.33
N GLU A 194 6.90 -24.97 -13.45
CA GLU A 194 5.46 -24.99 -13.21
C GLU A 194 5.11 -25.89 -12.03
N TRP A 195 3.96 -25.64 -11.40
CA TRP A 195 3.47 -26.44 -10.28
C TRP A 195 1.97 -26.37 -10.13
N VAL A 196 1.42 -27.40 -9.49
CA VAL A 196 0.04 -27.42 -8.97
C VAL A 196 0.12 -27.61 -7.47
N THR A 197 -0.68 -26.85 -6.72
CA THR A 197 -0.70 -26.93 -5.26
C THR A 197 -2.10 -26.80 -4.69
N LEU A 198 -2.33 -27.58 -3.63
CA LEU A 198 -3.47 -27.48 -2.75
C LEU A 198 -2.95 -26.99 -1.39
N LYS A 199 -3.45 -25.84 -0.94
CA LYS A 199 -2.86 -25.14 0.21
C LYS A 199 -3.89 -24.44 1.07
N LEU A 200 -3.56 -24.26 2.34
CA LEU A 200 -4.17 -23.28 3.22
C LEU A 200 -3.48 -21.94 2.99
N TRP A 201 -4.27 -20.89 2.82
CA TRP A 201 -3.85 -19.50 2.90
C TRP A 201 -4.47 -18.86 4.14
N GLY A 202 -3.64 -18.61 5.16
CA GLY A 202 -4.04 -17.96 6.42
C GLY A 202 -3.78 -16.45 6.39
N HIS A 203 -4.64 -15.69 7.05
CA HIS A 203 -4.67 -14.23 7.01
C HIS A 203 -4.45 -13.60 8.40
N GLY A 204 -4.08 -12.31 8.39
CA GLY A 204 -3.81 -11.53 9.61
C GLY A 204 -5.01 -11.24 10.52
N ASP A 205 -6.26 -11.45 10.06
CA ASP A 205 -7.45 -11.43 10.92
C ASP A 205 -7.70 -12.77 11.63
N GLY A 206 -6.86 -13.78 11.37
CA GLY A 206 -7.02 -15.14 11.86
C GLY A 206 -7.92 -16.00 10.98
N SER A 207 -8.50 -15.46 9.91
CA SER A 207 -9.24 -16.26 8.94
C SER A 207 -8.30 -17.07 8.05
N GLY A 208 -8.81 -18.13 7.42
CA GLY A 208 -8.05 -18.94 6.48
C GLY A 208 -8.95 -19.55 5.42
N GLN A 209 -8.41 -19.76 4.22
CA GLN A 209 -9.11 -20.41 3.12
C GLN A 209 -8.24 -21.45 2.43
N VAL A 210 -8.84 -22.49 1.88
CA VAL A 210 -8.14 -23.45 1.02
C VAL A 210 -8.12 -22.94 -0.41
N GLN A 211 -6.97 -23.06 -1.06
CA GLN A 211 -6.76 -22.70 -2.46
C GLN A 211 -6.25 -23.90 -3.25
N PHE A 212 -6.77 -24.07 -4.46
CA PHE A 212 -6.27 -25.00 -5.46
C PHE A 212 -5.83 -24.20 -6.68
N GLN A 213 -4.53 -24.15 -6.93
CA GLN A 213 -3.93 -23.20 -7.86
C GLN A 213 -2.78 -23.85 -8.65
N ARG A 214 -2.43 -23.21 -9.76
CA ARG A 214 -1.15 -23.41 -10.43
C ARG A 214 -0.30 -22.15 -10.30
N ARG A 215 0.89 -22.13 -10.90
CA ARG A 215 1.77 -20.96 -10.85
C ARG A 215 1.06 -19.68 -11.32
N GLY A 216 0.92 -18.72 -10.41
CA GLY A 216 0.36 -17.39 -10.68
C GLY A 216 -1.12 -17.36 -11.08
N ASP A 217 -1.86 -18.45 -10.94
CA ASP A 217 -3.22 -18.59 -11.45
C ASP A 217 -4.07 -19.44 -10.50
N GLU A 218 -5.20 -18.89 -10.09
CA GLU A 218 -6.17 -19.49 -9.16
C GLU A 218 -7.62 -19.34 -9.66
N THR A 219 -7.80 -18.83 -10.88
CA THR A 219 -9.12 -18.44 -11.43
C THR A 219 -9.48 -19.18 -12.71
N SER A 220 -8.51 -19.79 -13.39
CA SER A 220 -8.77 -20.64 -14.56
C SER A 220 -9.73 -21.80 -14.22
N PRO A 221 -10.45 -22.35 -15.22
CA PRO A 221 -11.38 -23.46 -15.01
C PRO A 221 -10.78 -24.62 -14.20
N GLY A 222 -11.50 -25.03 -13.16
CA GLY A 222 -11.08 -26.07 -12.23
C GLY A 222 -10.13 -25.61 -11.11
N LEU A 223 -9.54 -24.42 -11.19
CA LEU A 223 -8.81 -23.81 -10.08
C LEU A 223 -9.78 -23.11 -9.14
N THR A 224 -9.35 -22.89 -7.90
CA THR A 224 -10.21 -22.32 -6.87
C THR A 224 -9.38 -21.46 -5.92
N GLY A 225 -9.53 -20.14 -6.05
CA GLY A 225 -8.90 -19.19 -5.13
C GLY A 225 -9.48 -19.21 -3.71
N ARG A 226 -10.74 -19.63 -3.52
CA ARG A 226 -11.38 -19.81 -2.21
C ARG A 226 -12.34 -20.99 -2.25
N ALA A 227 -11.91 -22.13 -1.74
CA ALA A 227 -12.74 -23.34 -1.77
C ALA A 227 -13.95 -23.21 -0.83
N PRO A 228 -15.15 -23.66 -1.24
CA PRO A 228 -16.33 -23.65 -0.38
C PRO A 228 -16.18 -24.65 0.77
N GLY A 229 -16.88 -24.41 1.88
CA GLY A 229 -17.00 -25.37 2.99
C GLY A 229 -15.83 -25.41 3.97
N PHE A 230 -14.87 -24.48 3.87
CA PHE A 230 -13.86 -24.26 4.92
C PHE A 230 -13.63 -22.78 5.16
N GLU A 231 -13.73 -22.37 6.42
CA GLU A 231 -13.20 -21.11 6.93
C GLU A 231 -12.52 -21.41 8.26
N ALA A 232 -11.22 -21.12 8.35
CA ALA A 232 -10.55 -21.12 9.65
C ALA A 232 -10.99 -19.90 10.45
N GLU A 233 -11.18 -20.07 11.75
CA GLU A 233 -11.30 -18.97 12.72
C GLU A 233 -10.12 -19.03 13.70
N ASP A 234 -9.68 -17.87 14.20
CA ASP A 234 -8.67 -17.75 15.27
C ASP A 234 -7.21 -18.12 14.95
N GLY A 235 -6.80 -18.09 13.69
CA GLY A 235 -5.38 -18.17 13.34
C GLY A 235 -4.76 -19.56 13.54
N LYS A 236 -5.62 -20.58 13.65
CA LYS A 236 -5.26 -21.98 13.78
C LYS A 236 -6.16 -22.81 12.86
N ALA A 237 -5.60 -23.81 12.19
CA ALA A 237 -6.36 -24.74 11.39
C ALA A 237 -5.76 -26.14 11.45
N HIS A 238 -6.61 -27.15 11.47
CA HIS A 238 -6.26 -28.55 11.27
C HIS A 238 -6.93 -29.04 9.99
N LEU A 239 -6.14 -29.57 9.06
CA LEU A 239 -6.59 -29.92 7.72
C LEU A 239 -5.96 -31.23 7.24
N TRP A 240 -6.81 -32.08 6.69
CA TRP A 240 -6.40 -33.15 5.78
C TRP A 240 -6.48 -32.65 4.33
N MET A 241 -5.48 -32.97 3.52
CA MET A 241 -5.40 -32.61 2.11
C MET A 241 -4.90 -33.78 1.28
N ARG A 242 -5.47 -33.96 0.09
CA ARG A 242 -5.07 -34.95 -0.91
C ARG A 242 -4.94 -34.32 -2.28
N LEU A 243 -3.87 -34.64 -2.99
CA LEU A 243 -3.56 -34.11 -4.32
C LEU A 243 -3.31 -35.27 -5.27
N ILE A 244 -4.08 -35.32 -6.35
CA ILE A 244 -4.07 -36.39 -7.35
C ILE A 244 -3.65 -35.82 -8.69
N LYS A 245 -2.71 -36.50 -9.36
CA LYS A 245 -2.28 -36.33 -10.75
C LYS A 245 -2.52 -37.62 -11.52
N GLU A 246 -3.20 -37.52 -12.66
CA GLU A 246 -3.38 -38.60 -13.63
C GLU A 246 -3.08 -38.08 -15.04
N GLY A 247 -1.85 -38.33 -15.53
CA GLY A 247 -1.34 -37.64 -16.72
C GLY A 247 -1.29 -36.13 -16.46
N ASP A 248 -1.95 -35.33 -17.30
CA ASP A 248 -2.04 -33.88 -17.11
C ASP A 248 -3.23 -33.45 -16.23
N LEU A 249 -4.06 -34.38 -15.75
CA LEU A 249 -5.26 -34.06 -14.97
C LEU A 249 -4.94 -33.97 -13.48
N PHE A 250 -5.35 -32.87 -12.83
CA PHE A 250 -5.18 -32.66 -11.39
C PHE A 250 -6.50 -32.48 -10.66
N ARG A 251 -6.60 -33.09 -9.48
CA ARG A 251 -7.72 -32.97 -8.53
C ARG A 251 -7.17 -32.79 -7.12
N GLY A 252 -7.87 -32.00 -6.31
CA GLY A 252 -7.58 -31.85 -4.89
C GLY A 252 -8.78 -32.26 -4.05
N MET A 253 -8.53 -32.77 -2.86
CA MET A 253 -9.56 -32.96 -1.83
C MET A 253 -9.04 -32.42 -0.51
N PHE A 254 -9.92 -31.87 0.31
CA PHE A 254 -9.56 -31.44 1.66
C PHE A 254 -10.73 -31.64 2.64
N ALA A 255 -10.42 -31.74 3.92
CA ALA A 255 -11.40 -31.82 4.99
C ALA A 255 -10.83 -31.15 6.25
N SER A 256 -11.70 -30.50 7.03
CA SER A 256 -11.39 -30.13 8.41
C SER A 256 -11.51 -31.36 9.32
N GLU A 257 -10.95 -31.28 10.52
CA GLU A 257 -11.10 -32.31 11.55
C GLU A 257 -12.58 -32.73 11.73
N GLY A 258 -12.88 -34.01 11.49
CA GLY A 258 -14.23 -34.58 11.58
C GLY A 258 -15.22 -34.15 10.48
N GLY A 259 -14.78 -33.43 9.46
CA GLY A 259 -15.60 -33.00 8.32
C GLY A 259 -15.60 -33.97 7.13
N GLU A 260 -16.58 -33.81 6.25
CA GLU A 260 -16.65 -34.57 4.99
C GLU A 260 -15.63 -34.04 3.96
N PRO A 261 -14.97 -34.90 3.17
CA PRO A 261 -14.06 -34.49 2.10
C PRO A 261 -14.74 -33.64 1.02
N ILE A 262 -14.14 -32.50 0.71
CA ILE A 262 -14.57 -31.56 -0.33
C ILE A 262 -13.59 -31.64 -1.50
N GLU A 263 -14.11 -31.91 -2.70
CA GLU A 263 -13.32 -31.98 -3.94
C GLU A 263 -13.18 -30.59 -4.60
N VAL A 264 -11.99 -30.31 -5.14
CA VAL A 264 -11.64 -29.13 -5.95
C VAL A 264 -10.93 -29.59 -7.22
N GLY A 265 -11.15 -28.88 -8.34
CA GLY A 265 -10.78 -29.37 -9.66
C GLY A 265 -11.98 -29.90 -10.45
N PRO A 266 -11.74 -30.68 -11.51
CA PRO A 266 -10.42 -31.00 -12.07
C PRO A 266 -9.85 -29.84 -12.89
N THR A 267 -8.52 -29.79 -13.00
CA THR A 267 -7.81 -28.89 -13.94
C THR A 267 -6.78 -29.67 -14.77
N ARG A 268 -6.34 -29.12 -15.91
CA ARG A 268 -5.32 -29.74 -16.77
C ARG A 268 -4.04 -28.91 -16.82
N VAL A 269 -2.93 -29.50 -16.38
CA VAL A 269 -1.60 -28.87 -16.38
C VAL A 269 -0.58 -29.89 -16.83
N LYS A 270 0.22 -29.54 -17.84
CA LYS A 270 1.32 -30.39 -18.29
C LYS A 270 2.54 -30.15 -17.40
N LEU A 271 3.07 -31.22 -16.79
CA LEU A 271 4.29 -31.20 -15.98
C LEU A 271 5.26 -32.29 -16.45
N SER A 272 6.47 -31.89 -16.83
CA SER A 272 7.54 -32.75 -17.30
C SER A 272 8.36 -33.31 -16.12
N PRO A 273 8.68 -34.61 -16.09
CA PRO A 273 9.52 -35.17 -15.04
C PRO A 273 10.99 -34.69 -15.13
N PRO A 274 11.78 -34.77 -14.04
CA PRO A 274 11.39 -35.27 -12.73
C PRO A 274 10.48 -34.29 -11.99
N LEU A 275 9.47 -34.84 -11.31
CA LEU A 275 8.51 -34.10 -10.50
C LEU A 275 8.99 -34.07 -9.05
N GLU A 276 8.82 -32.93 -8.40
CA GLU A 276 9.05 -32.77 -6.98
C GLU A 276 7.69 -32.78 -6.26
N VAL A 277 7.46 -33.81 -5.46
CA VAL A 277 6.18 -34.08 -4.78
C VAL A 277 6.38 -33.96 -3.29
N GLY A 278 5.58 -33.15 -2.60
CA GLY A 278 5.65 -33.10 -1.15
C GLY A 278 4.90 -31.95 -0.50
N ILE A 279 5.38 -31.58 0.69
CA ILE A 279 4.75 -30.63 1.60
C ILE A 279 5.59 -29.37 1.74
N TYR A 280 4.94 -28.23 1.98
CA TYR A 280 5.65 -26.96 2.15
C TYR A 280 4.97 -26.04 3.15
N ALA A 281 5.72 -25.05 3.63
CA ALA A 281 5.22 -24.00 4.51
C ALA A 281 5.99 -22.69 4.29
N GLY A 282 5.33 -21.56 4.53
CA GLY A 282 5.95 -20.24 4.44
C GLY A 282 5.12 -19.11 5.03
N VAL A 283 5.79 -18.12 5.61
CA VAL A 283 5.20 -16.81 5.94
C VAL A 283 5.53 -15.86 4.79
N CYS A 284 4.50 -15.37 4.09
CA CYS A 284 4.68 -14.57 2.88
C CYS A 284 5.31 -13.20 3.18
N THR A 285 5.09 -12.70 4.40
CA THR A 285 5.54 -11.38 4.85
C THR A 285 6.91 -11.40 5.54
N PRO A 286 7.61 -10.24 5.67
CA PRO A 286 8.87 -10.14 6.40
C PRO A 286 8.76 -10.34 7.92
N SER A 287 7.54 -10.23 8.45
CA SER A 287 7.17 -10.38 9.85
C SER A 287 6.05 -11.38 10.01
N GLY A 288 5.91 -11.95 11.20
CA GLY A 288 4.95 -13.01 11.50
C GLY A 288 5.65 -14.33 11.81
N ARG A 289 4.88 -15.27 12.34
CA ARG A 289 5.31 -16.61 12.71
C ARG A 289 4.20 -17.58 12.34
N MET A 290 4.58 -18.74 11.83
CA MET A 290 3.69 -19.88 11.71
C MET A 290 4.43 -21.12 12.18
N ARG A 291 3.80 -21.89 13.06
CA ARG A 291 4.22 -23.24 13.42
C ARG A 291 3.34 -24.22 12.67
N VAL A 292 3.95 -25.24 12.10
CA VAL A 292 3.22 -26.31 11.42
C VAL A 292 3.67 -27.64 11.99
N GLU A 293 2.71 -28.51 12.27
CA GLU A 293 2.96 -29.91 12.61
C GLU A 293 2.31 -30.79 11.55
N PHE A 294 3.10 -31.49 10.76
CA PHE A 294 2.62 -32.52 9.84
C PHE A 294 2.55 -33.85 10.59
N GLU A 295 1.40 -34.49 10.54
CA GLU A 295 1.15 -35.77 11.20
C GLU A 295 1.64 -36.93 10.32
N ARG A 296 1.39 -36.84 9.00
CA ARG A 296 1.78 -37.89 8.05
C ARG A 296 1.89 -37.38 6.62
N PHE A 297 2.59 -38.14 5.80
CA PHE A 297 2.57 -38.06 4.35
C PHE A 297 2.30 -39.46 3.78
N THR A 298 1.14 -39.65 3.16
CA THR A 298 0.72 -40.96 2.64
C THR A 298 0.73 -40.95 1.11
N VAL A 299 1.30 -42.00 0.53
CA VAL A 299 1.24 -42.28 -0.91
C VAL A 299 0.18 -43.35 -1.14
N ASN A 300 -1.00 -42.94 -1.62
CA ASN A 300 -2.11 -43.86 -1.93
C ASN A 300 -1.86 -44.62 -3.23
N ARG A 301 -1.29 -43.93 -4.22
CA ARG A 301 -0.97 -44.51 -5.52
C ARG A 301 0.21 -43.78 -6.17
N ALA A 302 1.22 -44.55 -6.56
CA ALA A 302 2.34 -44.11 -7.38
C ALA A 302 2.84 -45.29 -8.21
N SER A 303 3.67 -45.05 -9.23
CA SER A 303 4.44 -46.14 -9.85
C SER A 303 5.33 -46.81 -8.79
N GLU A 304 5.48 -48.13 -8.89
CA GLU A 304 6.19 -48.94 -7.89
C GLU A 304 7.63 -48.44 -7.68
N GLY A 305 7.97 -48.11 -6.43
CA GLY A 305 9.30 -47.62 -6.04
C GLY A 305 9.56 -46.11 -6.24
N ASP A 306 8.58 -45.33 -6.70
CA ASP A 306 8.78 -43.92 -7.06
C ASP A 306 8.57 -42.94 -5.87
N LEU A 307 7.62 -43.24 -4.97
CA LEU A 307 7.32 -42.43 -3.78
C LEU A 307 7.10 -43.33 -2.55
N ALA A 308 7.40 -42.83 -1.36
CA ALA A 308 7.22 -43.54 -0.09
C ALA A 308 6.42 -42.73 0.93
N SER A 309 5.52 -43.40 1.65
CA SER A 309 4.82 -42.81 2.81
C SER A 309 5.77 -42.58 3.99
N ASP A 310 5.45 -41.62 4.84
CA ASP A 310 6.19 -41.31 6.07
C ASP A 310 5.23 -40.82 7.17
N GLU A 311 5.18 -41.56 8.28
CA GLU A 311 4.45 -41.20 9.50
C GLU A 311 5.32 -40.37 10.46
N PHE A 312 6.54 -40.00 10.06
CA PHE A 312 7.49 -39.24 10.85
C PHE A 312 7.83 -39.89 12.20
N GLU A 313 7.88 -41.22 12.25
CA GLU A 313 8.32 -41.98 13.42
C GLU A 313 9.84 -42.19 13.40
N GLY A 314 10.52 -41.79 14.48
CA GLY A 314 11.95 -42.03 14.66
C GLY A 314 12.89 -41.18 13.78
N GLY A 315 12.37 -40.29 12.94
CA GLY A 315 13.16 -39.36 12.12
C GLY A 315 12.58 -39.18 10.70
N LEU A 316 13.20 -38.30 9.90
CA LEU A 316 12.87 -38.20 8.48
C LEU A 316 13.49 -39.36 7.69
N ARG A 317 12.70 -40.00 6.84
CA ARG A 317 13.23 -41.04 5.93
C ARG A 317 14.22 -40.44 4.91
N PRO A 318 15.25 -41.19 4.47
CA PRO A 318 16.26 -40.70 3.51
C PRO A 318 15.75 -40.32 2.12
N VAL A 319 14.50 -40.67 1.80
CA VAL A 319 13.85 -40.33 0.52
C VAL A 319 13.58 -38.83 0.38
N TRP A 320 13.51 -38.11 1.49
CA TRP A 320 13.19 -36.70 1.53
C TRP A 320 14.36 -35.81 1.14
N ARG A 321 14.03 -34.70 0.49
CA ARG A 321 14.95 -33.62 0.14
C ARG A 321 14.36 -32.28 0.52
N TRP A 322 15.21 -31.38 0.99
CA TRP A 322 14.82 -30.01 1.28
C TRP A 322 15.05 -29.10 0.07
N HIS A 323 14.04 -28.29 -0.23
CA HIS A 323 14.21 -27.03 -0.93
C HIS A 323 14.10 -25.92 0.12
N ARG A 324 15.17 -25.12 0.29
CA ARG A 324 15.29 -24.08 1.32
C ARG A 324 14.94 -24.61 2.72
N GLU A 325 15.79 -25.51 3.22
CA GLU A 325 15.63 -26.10 4.55
C GLU A 325 15.38 -25.01 5.61
N PRO A 326 14.31 -25.12 6.41
CA PRO A 326 13.98 -24.13 7.43
C PRO A 326 15.00 -24.18 8.57
N ARG A 327 15.22 -23.05 9.27
CA ARG A 327 16.20 -22.98 10.36
C ARG A 327 15.81 -23.79 11.60
N LYS A 328 14.52 -24.07 11.75
CA LYS A 328 13.96 -24.78 12.90
C LYS A 328 12.93 -25.80 12.43
N TRP A 329 13.33 -27.06 12.46
CA TRP A 329 12.44 -28.18 12.29
C TRP A 329 12.95 -29.35 13.13
N GLU A 330 12.05 -30.25 13.51
CA GLU A 330 12.37 -31.48 14.19
C GLU A 330 11.31 -32.54 13.89
N VAL A 331 11.69 -33.81 14.06
CA VAL A 331 10.74 -34.92 14.11
C VAL A 331 10.63 -35.37 15.56
N SER A 332 9.48 -35.13 16.20
CA SER A 332 9.27 -35.46 17.61
C SER A 332 7.81 -35.86 17.88
N GLY A 333 7.62 -37.00 18.57
CA GLY A 333 6.29 -37.51 18.90
C GLY A 333 5.46 -37.97 17.69
N GLY A 334 6.11 -38.55 16.66
CA GLY A 334 5.43 -39.02 15.46
C GLY A 334 4.91 -37.88 14.57
N ARG A 335 5.59 -36.72 14.58
CA ARG A 335 5.19 -35.53 13.82
C ARG A 335 6.42 -34.81 13.31
N LEU A 336 6.33 -34.26 12.10
CA LEU A 336 7.28 -33.28 11.59
C LEU A 336 6.83 -31.89 12.00
N LYS A 337 7.59 -31.26 12.91
CA LYS A 337 7.32 -29.91 13.41
C LYS A 337 8.29 -28.93 12.78
N LEU A 338 7.79 -27.82 12.25
CA LEU A 338 8.64 -26.77 11.71
C LEU A 338 8.10 -25.37 11.98
N GLU A 339 9.03 -24.42 12.12
CA GLU A 339 8.73 -22.98 12.11
C GLU A 339 8.95 -22.46 10.69
N ALA A 340 7.87 -21.97 10.06
CA ALA A 340 7.92 -21.53 8.68
C ALA A 340 8.82 -20.29 8.51
N GLU A 341 9.67 -20.30 7.47
CA GLU A 341 10.53 -19.17 7.15
C GLU A 341 9.73 -17.96 6.66
N ARG A 342 10.31 -16.77 6.77
CA ARG A 342 9.70 -15.51 6.33
C ARG A 342 10.10 -15.17 4.89
N ARG A 343 9.28 -14.37 4.21
CA ARG A 343 9.40 -14.11 2.75
C ARG A 343 9.43 -15.42 1.96
N ALA A 344 8.57 -16.32 2.39
CA ALA A 344 8.45 -17.66 1.87
C ALA A 344 7.02 -17.83 1.38
N ASN A 345 6.85 -17.91 0.07
CA ASN A 345 5.57 -18.07 -0.60
C ASN A 345 5.70 -19.05 -1.77
N LEU A 346 4.58 -19.65 -2.16
CA LEU A 346 4.43 -20.47 -3.35
C LEU A 346 3.20 -19.95 -4.13
N PHE A 347 3.42 -18.97 -5.01
CA PHE A 347 2.36 -18.42 -5.88
C PHE A 347 2.86 -18.17 -7.31
N VAL A 348 3.56 -17.07 -7.57
CA VAL A 348 4.24 -16.79 -8.86
C VAL A 348 5.70 -17.29 -8.83
N GLU A 349 6.31 -17.21 -7.65
CA GLU A 349 7.65 -17.69 -7.35
C GLU A 349 7.58 -18.77 -6.27
N ASP A 350 8.53 -19.71 -6.31
CA ASP A 350 8.75 -20.69 -5.25
C ASP A 350 9.87 -20.19 -4.35
N THR A 351 9.47 -19.64 -3.20
CA THR A 351 10.37 -19.18 -2.15
C THR A 351 10.10 -19.89 -0.83
N ALA A 352 9.18 -20.86 -0.82
CA ALA A 352 8.77 -21.58 0.36
C ALA A 352 9.82 -22.62 0.81
N SER A 353 9.81 -22.95 2.10
CA SER A 353 10.52 -24.13 2.59
C SER A 353 9.69 -25.36 2.25
N ARG A 354 10.28 -26.32 1.55
CA ARG A 354 9.56 -27.48 1.02
C ARG A 354 10.35 -28.76 1.20
N LEU A 355 9.67 -29.77 1.71
CA LEU A 355 10.16 -31.13 1.84
C LEU A 355 9.54 -31.97 0.72
N TYR A 356 10.35 -32.59 -0.11
CA TYR A 356 9.86 -33.29 -1.30
C TYR A 356 10.61 -34.59 -1.60
N GLN A 357 9.93 -35.46 -2.35
CA GLN A 357 10.47 -36.64 -3.00
C GLN A 357 10.49 -36.42 -4.52
N LEU A 358 11.38 -37.12 -5.22
CA LEU A 358 11.42 -37.08 -6.68
C LEU A 358 10.56 -38.21 -7.25
N SER A 359 9.76 -37.88 -8.25
CA SER A 359 8.90 -38.83 -8.95
C SER A 359 9.05 -38.66 -10.46
N ARG A 360 8.96 -39.78 -11.19
CA ARG A 360 8.78 -39.76 -12.65
C ARG A 360 7.41 -40.29 -13.08
N SER A 361 6.59 -40.69 -12.13
CA SER A 361 5.27 -41.26 -12.37
C SER A 361 4.31 -40.23 -12.96
N ASP A 362 3.52 -40.69 -13.94
CA ASP A 362 2.38 -39.94 -14.45
C ASP A 362 1.12 -40.08 -13.58
N LEU A 363 1.16 -40.99 -12.61
CA LEU A 363 0.10 -41.26 -11.65
C LEU A 363 0.62 -40.98 -10.24
N ILE A 364 0.13 -39.93 -9.60
CA ILE A 364 0.54 -39.55 -8.23
C ILE A 364 -0.72 -39.28 -7.44
N ASP A 365 -0.88 -39.94 -6.31
CA ASP A 365 -1.97 -39.74 -5.37
C ASP A 365 -1.38 -39.72 -3.97
N VAL A 366 -1.28 -38.52 -3.42
CA VAL A 366 -0.65 -38.27 -2.13
C VAL A 366 -1.55 -37.46 -1.23
N GLU A 367 -1.45 -37.71 0.07
CA GLU A 367 -2.18 -36.96 1.08
C GLU A 367 -1.32 -36.63 2.30
N THR A 368 -1.74 -35.61 3.03
CA THR A 368 -1.10 -35.16 4.25
C THR A 368 -2.14 -34.60 5.20
N GLU A 369 -1.79 -34.59 6.48
CA GLU A 369 -2.59 -34.03 7.55
C GLU A 369 -1.69 -33.16 8.41
N PHE A 370 -2.16 -31.94 8.71
CA PHE A 370 -1.36 -30.98 9.44
C PHE A 370 -2.18 -30.05 10.31
N GLU A 371 -1.55 -29.58 11.39
CA GLU A 371 -1.98 -28.45 12.18
C GLU A 371 -1.11 -27.23 11.85
N ALA A 372 -1.73 -26.10 11.49
CA ALA A 372 -1.06 -24.83 11.29
C ALA A 372 -1.53 -23.80 12.32
N ASP A 373 -0.59 -23.20 13.05
CA ASP A 373 -0.83 -22.13 14.02
C ASP A 373 -0.02 -20.90 13.61
N TRP A 374 -0.71 -19.88 13.12
CA TRP A 374 -0.12 -18.60 12.72
C TRP A 374 -0.45 -17.47 13.69
N ARG A 375 -0.77 -17.81 14.94
CA ARG A 375 -0.93 -16.80 15.99
C ARG A 375 0.43 -16.17 16.38
N ASP A 376 0.45 -14.85 16.54
CA ASP A 376 1.60 -14.02 16.89
C ASP A 376 1.50 -13.51 18.34
N ASP A 377 2.17 -14.16 19.28
CA ASP A 377 2.13 -13.84 20.73
C ASP A 377 2.74 -12.47 21.12
N SER A 378 3.07 -11.59 20.17
CA SER A 378 3.71 -10.31 20.46
C SER A 378 2.81 -9.36 21.29
N LEU A 379 3.39 -8.70 22.31
CA LEU A 379 2.74 -7.63 23.12
C LEU A 379 2.57 -6.30 22.36
N LEU A 380 2.95 -6.27 21.09
CA LEU A 380 2.87 -5.11 20.20
C LEU A 380 1.46 -4.50 20.00
N PRO A 381 0.31 -5.19 20.16
CA PRO A 381 -1.02 -4.61 19.91
C PRO A 381 -1.33 -3.35 20.76
N LEU A 382 -0.91 -3.30 22.03
CA LEU A 382 -1.08 -2.12 22.89
C LEU A 382 -0.21 -0.94 22.45
N LEU A 383 1.04 -1.21 22.02
CA LEU A 383 1.94 -0.21 21.46
C LEU A 383 1.45 0.30 20.09
N ARG A 384 0.76 -0.55 19.30
CA ARG A 384 0.13 -0.18 18.02
C ARG A 384 -1.04 0.80 18.19
N ALA A 385 -1.74 0.80 19.33
CA ALA A 385 -2.87 1.68 19.60
C ALA A 385 -2.45 3.10 20.03
N ILE A 386 -1.26 3.27 20.62
CA ILE A 386 -0.77 4.58 21.09
C ILE A 386 -0.67 5.60 19.94
N PRO A 387 -0.05 5.27 18.78
CA PRO A 387 -0.01 6.17 17.63
C PRO A 387 -1.38 6.55 17.05
N LEU A 388 -2.44 5.80 17.36
CA LEU A 388 -3.80 6.12 16.95
C LEU A 388 -4.49 7.04 17.96
N GLY A 389 -4.49 6.63 19.24
CA GLY A 389 -5.25 7.31 20.29
C GLY A 389 -4.61 8.63 20.74
N LEU A 390 -3.28 8.67 20.84
CA LEU A 390 -2.57 9.82 21.41
C LEU A 390 -2.68 11.10 20.55
N PRO A 391 -2.46 11.08 19.22
CA PRO A 391 -2.68 12.28 18.39
C PRO A 391 -4.12 12.80 18.48
N ILE A 392 -5.11 11.91 18.47
CA ILE A 392 -6.53 12.28 18.57
C ILE A 392 -6.82 12.90 19.94
N ALA A 393 -6.34 12.29 21.03
CA ALA A 393 -6.51 12.82 22.38
C ALA A 393 -5.87 14.22 22.52
N LEU A 394 -4.66 14.41 21.99
CA LEU A 394 -3.97 15.70 21.96
C LEU A 394 -4.71 16.73 21.11
N MET A 395 -5.27 16.33 19.97
CA MET A 395 -6.06 17.19 19.10
C MET A 395 -7.37 17.64 19.77
N LEU A 396 -8.03 16.75 20.52
CA LEU A 396 -9.31 17.04 21.19
C LEU A 396 -9.13 17.84 22.49
N ALA A 397 -7.98 17.73 23.16
CA ALA A 397 -7.72 18.39 24.44
C ALA A 397 -8.00 19.92 24.44
N PRO A 398 -7.60 20.72 23.42
CA PRO A 398 -7.93 22.14 23.35
C PRO A 398 -9.43 22.46 23.28
N LEU A 399 -10.26 21.54 22.78
CA LEU A 399 -11.70 21.75 22.56
C LEU A 399 -12.50 21.59 23.85
N ILE A 400 -12.08 20.65 24.69
CA ILE A 400 -12.69 20.37 26.00
C ILE A 400 -12.09 21.25 27.11
N HIS A 401 -10.90 21.80 26.91
CA HIS A 401 -10.25 22.62 27.92
C HIS A 401 -10.90 24.02 28.04
N ARG A 402 -11.02 24.52 29.28
CA ARG A 402 -11.60 25.84 29.60
C ARG A 402 -10.98 27.03 28.86
N SER A 403 -9.75 26.89 28.37
CA SER A 403 -9.03 27.95 27.61
C SER A 403 -9.27 27.93 26.10
N ARG A 404 -10.27 27.17 25.62
CA ARG A 404 -10.65 27.08 24.20
C ARG A 404 -10.81 28.46 23.55
N ARG A 405 -10.35 28.61 22.31
CA ARG A 405 -10.43 29.84 21.49
C ARG A 405 -11.10 29.55 20.16
N GLY A 406 -11.61 30.59 19.49
CA GLY A 406 -12.19 30.46 18.14
C GLY A 406 -11.23 29.84 17.12
N TYR A 407 -9.92 30.08 17.25
CA TYR A 407 -8.90 29.43 16.41
C TYR A 407 -8.87 27.91 16.55
N ASP A 408 -9.21 27.35 17.73
CA ASP A 408 -9.22 25.90 17.93
C ASP A 408 -10.37 25.27 17.13
N LEU A 409 -11.54 25.92 17.14
CA LEU A 409 -12.69 25.51 16.31
C LEU A 409 -12.41 25.70 14.82
N PHE A 410 -11.69 26.76 14.44
CA PHE A 410 -11.29 26.98 13.05
C PHE A 410 -10.39 25.85 12.52
N PHE A 411 -9.32 25.49 13.25
CA PHE A 411 -8.44 24.42 12.82
C PHE A 411 -9.14 23.05 12.79
N LEU A 412 -10.06 22.79 13.73
CA LEU A 412 -10.92 21.61 13.69
C LEU A 412 -11.83 21.62 12.44
N SER A 413 -12.43 22.76 12.11
CA SER A 413 -13.30 22.89 10.94
C SER A 413 -12.54 22.67 9.63
N LEU A 414 -11.28 23.10 9.52
CA LEU A 414 -10.42 22.78 8.37
C LEU A 414 -10.23 21.28 8.22
N PHE A 415 -9.93 20.60 9.32
CA PHE A 415 -9.78 19.15 9.34
C PHE A 415 -11.07 18.45 8.90
N LEU A 416 -12.19 18.72 9.56
CA LEU A 416 -13.48 18.07 9.29
C LEU A 416 -14.02 18.37 7.88
N SER A 417 -13.90 19.61 7.41
CA SER A 417 -14.39 20.00 6.07
C SER A 417 -13.57 19.31 4.97
N THR A 418 -12.26 19.21 5.16
CA THR A 418 -11.40 18.52 4.20
C THR A 418 -11.71 17.02 4.18
N LEU A 419 -11.91 16.39 5.34
CA LEU A 419 -12.36 14.99 5.42
C LEU A 419 -13.70 14.77 4.72
N ALA A 420 -14.68 15.64 4.98
CA ALA A 420 -16.00 15.56 4.36
C ALA A 420 -15.91 15.65 2.84
N LEU A 421 -15.14 16.61 2.29
CA LEU A 421 -14.96 16.74 0.84
C LEU A 421 -14.29 15.50 0.23
N TYR A 422 -13.22 15.00 0.85
CA TYR A 422 -12.55 13.79 0.35
C TYR A 422 -13.40 12.54 0.49
N SER A 423 -14.40 12.51 1.38
CA SER A 423 -15.32 11.39 1.51
C SER A 423 -16.15 11.16 0.24
N PHE A 424 -16.34 12.19 -0.59
CA PHE A 424 -17.00 12.09 -1.88
C PHE A 424 -16.03 11.85 -3.05
N PHE A 425 -14.73 11.79 -2.81
CA PHE A 425 -13.74 11.54 -3.84
C PHE A 425 -13.25 10.09 -3.75
N TYR A 426 -13.34 9.33 -4.85
CA TYR A 426 -12.85 7.95 -4.91
C TYR A 426 -11.41 7.94 -5.41
N PHE A 427 -10.56 7.16 -4.75
CA PHE A 427 -9.19 6.95 -5.21
C PHE A 427 -8.75 5.58 -4.68
N GLU A 428 -8.60 4.61 -5.57
CA GLU A 428 -8.16 3.24 -5.23
C GLU A 428 -6.66 3.03 -5.45
N GLY A 429 -5.94 4.07 -5.88
CA GLY A 429 -4.51 4.07 -6.17
C GLY A 429 -3.61 3.85 -4.94
N SER A 430 -4.19 3.51 -3.79
CA SER A 430 -3.50 2.67 -2.81
C SER A 430 -3.31 1.30 -3.43
N THR A 431 -2.24 1.10 -4.21
CA THR A 431 -1.96 -0.18 -4.89
C THR A 431 -2.31 -1.36 -3.98
N TRP A 432 -3.47 -1.99 -4.20
CA TRP A 432 -3.84 -3.22 -3.51
C TRP A 432 -3.70 -3.19 -1.97
N GLY A 433 -3.86 -2.03 -1.32
CA GLY A 433 -3.66 -1.88 0.13
C GLY A 433 -2.19 -1.89 0.63
N PHE A 434 -1.20 -1.99 -0.26
CA PHE A 434 0.23 -2.14 0.09
C PHE A 434 1.07 -0.86 -0.02
N THR A 435 0.66 0.16 -0.78
CA THR A 435 1.50 1.38 -0.92
C THR A 435 0.99 2.58 -0.12
N PRO A 436 1.91 3.33 0.51
CA PRO A 436 1.62 4.31 1.56
C PRO A 436 1.27 5.70 1.02
N VAL A 437 1.07 5.85 -0.29
CA VAL A 437 0.93 7.17 -0.92
C VAL A 437 -0.44 7.81 -0.68
N SER A 438 -1.29 7.18 0.13
CA SER A 438 -2.59 7.70 0.59
C SER A 438 -2.47 8.95 1.48
N ALA A 439 -1.25 9.36 1.88
CA ALA A 439 -1.00 10.68 2.46
C ALA A 439 -1.25 11.86 1.49
N ARG A 440 -1.24 11.62 0.16
CA ARG A 440 -1.29 12.68 -0.86
C ARG A 440 -2.47 13.64 -0.71
N TYR A 441 -3.61 13.17 -0.21
CA TYR A 441 -4.83 13.97 -0.07
C TYR A 441 -5.09 14.43 1.37
N TYR A 442 -4.52 13.74 2.36
CA TYR A 442 -4.76 14.04 3.77
C TYR A 442 -3.61 14.81 4.44
N ALA A 443 -2.56 15.17 3.69
CA ALA A 443 -1.45 15.92 4.25
C ALA A 443 -1.81 17.36 4.60
N GLU A 444 -2.56 18.09 3.76
CA GLU A 444 -3.03 19.44 4.09
C GLU A 444 -3.84 19.49 5.40
N PRO A 445 -4.87 18.65 5.60
CA PRO A 445 -5.62 18.68 6.85
C PRO A 445 -4.77 18.22 8.04
N THR A 446 -3.81 17.31 7.85
CA THR A 446 -2.86 16.92 8.90
C THR A 446 -1.98 18.10 9.30
N LEU A 447 -1.27 18.71 8.34
CA LEU A 447 -0.29 19.76 8.58
C LEU A 447 -0.90 21.06 9.08
N LEU A 448 -1.99 21.51 8.42
CA LEU A 448 -2.55 22.84 8.65
C LEU A 448 -3.80 22.80 9.54
N GLY A 449 -4.46 21.66 9.67
CA GLY A 449 -5.61 21.46 10.57
C GLY A 449 -5.21 20.88 11.93
N ILE A 450 -4.54 19.72 11.93
CA ILE A 450 -4.38 18.93 13.16
C ILE A 450 -3.12 19.29 13.94
N ILE A 451 -1.96 19.48 13.29
CA ILE A 451 -0.71 19.79 14.00
C ILE A 451 -0.86 21.01 14.93
N PRO A 452 -1.50 22.13 14.54
CA PRO A 452 -1.74 23.25 15.45
C PRO A 452 -2.55 22.85 16.70
N LEU A 453 -3.56 21.98 16.55
CA LEU A 453 -4.37 21.48 17.65
C LEU A 453 -3.57 20.55 18.56
N ILE A 454 -2.81 19.63 17.99
CA ILE A 454 -1.93 18.73 18.74
C ILE A 454 -0.88 19.53 19.52
N ALA A 455 -0.20 20.49 18.87
CA ALA A 455 0.78 21.36 19.54
C ALA A 455 0.16 22.11 20.71
N ARG A 456 -1.10 22.54 20.56
CA ARG A 456 -1.85 23.16 21.65
C ARG A 456 -2.22 22.17 22.75
N GLY A 457 -2.65 20.95 22.42
CA GLY A 457 -2.91 19.88 23.37
C GLY A 457 -1.67 19.52 24.19
N VAL A 458 -0.53 19.35 23.52
CA VAL A 458 0.78 19.12 24.16
C VAL A 458 1.11 20.26 25.12
N SER A 459 0.90 21.52 24.71
CA SER A 459 1.14 22.68 25.57
C SER A 459 0.27 22.68 26.84
N LEU A 460 -0.98 22.23 26.73
CA LEU A 460 -1.90 22.11 27.87
C LEU A 460 -1.48 21.00 28.84
N ILE A 461 -0.95 19.88 28.34
CA ILE A 461 -0.49 18.73 29.15
C ILE A 461 0.90 18.97 29.76
N ALA A 462 1.79 19.66 29.04
CA ALA A 462 3.15 19.95 29.49
C ALA A 462 3.17 20.82 30.77
N GLY A 463 2.20 21.71 30.95
CA GLY A 463 2.10 22.57 32.13
C GLY A 463 1.96 21.80 33.46
N PRO A 464 0.96 20.90 33.60
CA PRO A 464 0.86 19.97 34.73
C PRO A 464 2.11 19.12 34.95
N ILE A 465 2.66 18.51 33.89
CA ILE A 465 3.88 17.66 33.98
C ILE A 465 5.06 18.45 34.56
N ARG A 466 5.29 19.68 34.08
CA ARG A 466 6.35 20.56 34.60
C ARG A 466 6.13 20.94 36.06
N ARG A 467 4.87 21.19 36.46
CA ARG A 467 4.52 21.49 37.86
C ARG A 467 4.81 20.32 38.81
N ILE A 468 4.54 19.08 38.38
CA ILE A 468 4.87 17.88 39.15
C ILE A 468 6.40 17.78 39.30
N GLY A 469 7.15 17.85 38.21
CA GLY A 469 8.61 17.79 38.23
C GLY A 469 9.27 18.90 39.07
N GLY A 470 8.69 20.11 39.09
CA GLY A 470 9.18 21.22 39.90
C GLY A 470 8.95 21.08 41.41
N ARG A 471 8.01 20.22 41.84
CA ARG A 471 7.76 19.91 43.26
C ARG A 471 8.70 18.84 43.83
N LEU A 472 9.34 18.06 42.97
CA LEU A 472 10.26 16.99 43.35
C LEU A 472 11.64 17.57 43.70
N LYS A 473 12.30 17.00 44.72
CA LYS A 473 13.65 17.40 45.18
C LYS A 473 14.62 16.21 45.11
N GLY A 474 15.92 16.51 44.99
CA GLY A 474 17.00 15.52 45.07
C GLY A 474 16.84 14.34 44.09
N GLY A 475 17.02 13.12 44.60
CA GLY A 475 16.95 11.88 43.82
C GLY A 475 15.62 11.67 43.08
N SER A 476 14.48 12.06 43.66
CA SER A 476 13.17 11.91 43.01
C SER A 476 13.04 12.74 41.74
N LYS A 477 13.70 13.90 41.67
CA LYS A 477 13.74 14.74 40.46
C LYS A 477 14.60 14.09 39.37
N ALA A 478 15.73 13.48 39.75
CA ALA A 478 16.58 12.74 38.83
C ALA A 478 15.84 11.53 38.23
N VAL A 479 15.13 10.76 39.07
CA VAL A 479 14.28 9.63 38.63
C VAL A 479 13.19 10.09 37.67
N TRP A 480 12.51 11.20 37.98
CA TRP A 480 11.47 11.76 37.11
C TRP A 480 12.00 12.17 35.73
N ILE A 481 13.16 12.83 35.69
CA ILE A 481 13.81 13.21 34.43
C ILE A 481 14.26 11.97 33.65
N ALA A 482 14.86 10.99 34.33
CA ALA A 482 15.28 9.73 33.72
C ALA A 482 14.11 8.98 33.10
N LEU A 483 12.95 8.94 33.79
CA LEU A 483 11.74 8.30 33.29
C LEU A 483 11.19 8.99 32.03
N LEU A 484 11.15 10.34 32.02
CA LEU A 484 10.76 11.09 30.82
C LEU A 484 11.73 10.86 29.65
N ALA A 485 13.03 10.79 29.93
CA ALA A 485 14.05 10.51 28.92
C ALA A 485 13.92 9.08 28.36
N LEU A 486 13.66 8.09 29.21
CA LEU A 486 13.41 6.70 28.81
C LEU A 486 12.17 6.58 27.91
N ILE A 487 11.08 7.28 28.25
CA ILE A 487 9.87 7.31 27.41
C ILE A 487 10.20 7.93 26.05
N ALA A 488 10.90 9.07 26.02
CA ALA A 488 11.27 9.73 24.77
C ALA A 488 12.18 8.84 23.90
N LEU A 489 13.18 8.18 24.50
CA LEU A 489 14.06 7.22 23.82
C LEU A 489 13.28 6.02 23.28
N GLY A 490 12.35 5.47 24.07
CA GLY A 490 11.47 4.38 23.61
C GLY A 490 10.60 4.78 22.42
N LEU A 491 10.05 6.00 22.42
CA LEU A 491 9.28 6.53 21.29
C LEU A 491 10.15 6.76 20.04
N MET A 492 11.38 7.25 20.21
CA MET A 492 12.33 7.41 19.09
C MET A 492 12.73 6.06 18.51
N ALA A 493 13.10 5.08 19.35
CA ALA A 493 13.46 3.74 18.92
C ALA A 493 12.29 3.05 18.21
N ASN A 494 11.06 3.20 18.73
CA ASN A 494 9.86 2.70 18.06
C ASN A 494 9.65 3.34 16.68
N THR A 495 9.88 4.65 16.56
CA THR A 495 9.75 5.37 15.29
C THR A 495 10.78 4.87 14.26
N VAL A 496 12.04 4.73 14.66
CA VAL A 496 13.11 4.19 13.80
C VAL A 496 12.81 2.75 13.39
N HIS A 497 12.43 1.89 14.34
CA HIS A 497 12.06 0.51 14.07
C HIS A 497 10.89 0.43 13.08
N THR A 498 9.83 1.22 13.31
CA THR A 498 8.67 1.28 12.42
C THR A 498 9.06 1.73 11.02
N TYR A 499 9.94 2.72 10.89
CA TYR A 499 10.42 3.21 9.59
C TYR A 499 11.29 2.18 8.87
N ILE A 500 12.16 1.45 9.58
CA ILE A 500 12.98 0.38 8.99
C ILE A 500 12.09 -0.76 8.51
N SER A 501 11.18 -1.26 9.35
CA SER A 501 10.22 -2.30 9.00
C SER A 501 9.30 -1.89 7.85
N PHE A 502 8.99 -0.59 7.75
CA PHE A 502 8.26 -0.01 6.62
C PHE A 502 9.10 0.06 5.34
N ALA A 503 10.36 0.50 5.42
CA ALA A 503 11.22 0.67 4.25
C ALA A 503 11.70 -0.68 3.69
N GLU A 504 11.61 -1.74 4.48
CA GLU A 504 12.16 -3.05 4.15
C GLU A 504 11.48 -3.72 2.93
N PRO A 505 10.14 -3.77 2.79
CA PRO A 505 9.48 -4.21 1.55
C PRO A 505 9.77 -3.32 0.34
N PHE A 506 10.13 -2.05 0.57
CA PHE A 506 10.46 -1.11 -0.49
C PHE A 506 11.93 -1.14 -0.90
N ARG A 507 12.77 -1.89 -0.17
CA ARG A 507 14.09 -2.28 -0.69
C ARG A 507 13.83 -3.10 -1.94
N ASN A 508 14.16 -2.51 -3.08
CA ASN A 508 14.00 -3.11 -4.42
C ASN A 508 12.60 -3.01 -5.02
N TRP A 509 11.77 -2.07 -4.56
CA TRP A 509 10.40 -1.89 -5.05
C TRP A 509 10.29 -1.77 -6.59
N SER A 510 11.19 -1.04 -7.25
CA SER A 510 11.24 -1.05 -8.72
C SER A 510 12.42 -1.92 -9.16
N ASP A 511 12.15 -3.22 -9.27
CA ASP A 511 13.07 -4.19 -9.84
C ASP A 511 13.61 -3.74 -11.21
N VAL A 512 12.76 -3.04 -11.99
CA VAL A 512 13.14 -2.42 -13.26
C VAL A 512 14.32 -1.46 -13.05
N TYR A 513 14.20 -0.44 -12.20
CA TYR A 513 15.26 0.58 -12.09
C TYR A 513 16.48 0.17 -11.28
N GLN A 514 16.42 -0.93 -10.55
CA GLN A 514 17.58 -1.45 -9.83
C GLN A 514 18.34 -2.52 -10.63
N LYS A 515 17.64 -3.38 -11.37
CA LYS A 515 18.24 -4.44 -12.18
C LYS A 515 18.66 -3.92 -13.55
N LEU A 516 17.85 -3.06 -14.17
CA LEU A 516 18.09 -2.61 -15.55
C LEU A 516 19.43 -1.85 -15.72
N PRO A 517 19.85 -0.92 -14.85
CA PRO A 517 21.17 -0.31 -14.97
C PRO A 517 22.32 -1.33 -14.82
N LYS A 518 22.13 -2.38 -14.02
CA LYS A 518 23.10 -3.47 -13.90
C LYS A 518 23.17 -4.29 -15.19
N LEU A 519 22.02 -4.67 -15.76
CA LEU A 519 21.94 -5.43 -17.02
C LEU A 519 22.51 -4.65 -18.21
N VAL A 520 22.24 -3.35 -18.30
CA VAL A 520 22.81 -2.46 -19.33
C VAL A 520 24.33 -2.41 -19.23
N ARG A 521 24.87 -2.29 -18.00
CA ARG A 521 26.32 -2.32 -17.74
C ARG A 521 26.96 -3.67 -18.05
N GLU A 522 26.35 -4.77 -17.61
CA GLU A 522 26.85 -6.13 -17.87
C GLU A 522 26.88 -6.47 -19.37
N ARG A 523 25.94 -5.93 -20.14
CA ARG A 523 25.91 -6.07 -21.60
C ARG A 523 26.75 -5.04 -22.35
N GLY A 524 27.42 -4.12 -21.66
CA GLY A 524 28.26 -3.08 -22.27
C GLY A 524 27.53 -2.22 -23.29
N LEU A 525 26.25 -1.89 -23.04
CA LEU A 525 25.44 -1.13 -24.00
C LEU A 525 25.82 0.36 -23.94
N HIS A 526 25.85 0.99 -25.12
CA HIS A 526 26.14 2.40 -25.34
C HIS A 526 25.22 2.97 -26.42
N ASN A 527 24.99 4.28 -26.40
CA ASN A 527 24.13 5.03 -27.34
C ASN A 527 22.80 4.31 -27.65
N THR A 528 22.08 3.94 -26.60
CA THR A 528 20.96 2.99 -26.67
C THR A 528 19.69 3.58 -26.06
N VAL A 529 18.53 3.28 -26.64
CA VAL A 529 17.21 3.46 -26.02
C VAL A 529 16.66 2.12 -25.54
N VAL A 530 16.23 2.06 -24.29
CA VAL A 530 15.57 0.90 -23.68
C VAL A 530 14.11 1.25 -23.43
N PHE A 531 13.22 0.64 -24.22
CA PHE A 531 11.78 0.75 -24.07
C PHE A 531 11.28 -0.12 -22.92
N ILE A 532 10.44 0.46 -22.06
CA ILE A 532 9.88 -0.22 -20.90
C ILE A 532 8.35 -0.24 -21.05
N PRO A 533 7.76 -1.36 -21.49
CA PRO A 533 6.32 -1.50 -21.66
C PRO A 533 5.65 -1.73 -20.30
N ARG A 534 4.39 -1.31 -20.16
CA ARG A 534 3.48 -1.71 -19.06
C ARG A 534 3.94 -1.35 -17.63
N THR A 535 4.93 -0.45 -17.44
CA THR A 535 5.30 0.03 -16.10
C THR A 535 4.56 1.32 -15.71
N ARG A 536 4.15 1.43 -14.44
CA ARG A 536 3.64 2.70 -13.86
C ARG A 536 4.78 3.61 -13.37
N ASP A 537 5.99 3.09 -13.20
CA ASP A 537 7.11 3.81 -12.61
C ASP A 537 7.81 4.76 -13.64
N ALA A 538 8.71 5.66 -13.21
CA ALA A 538 9.31 6.70 -14.07
C ALA A 538 10.78 6.38 -14.48
N PRO A 539 11.20 6.61 -15.75
CA PRO A 539 11.84 7.89 -16.09
C PRO A 539 11.72 8.32 -17.57
N LEU A 540 12.31 9.49 -17.88
CA LEU A 540 12.74 9.98 -19.19
C LEU A 540 14.22 10.40 -19.03
N GLY A 541 15.16 9.76 -19.75
CA GLY A 541 16.60 10.10 -19.75
C GLY A 541 17.56 9.00 -19.26
N ASP A 542 18.86 9.31 -19.18
CA ASP A 542 19.90 8.48 -18.53
C ASP A 542 19.69 8.47 -17.02
N TYR A 543 19.98 7.37 -16.34
CA TYR A 543 19.87 7.31 -14.87
C TYR A 543 21.26 7.29 -14.24
N PRO A 544 21.64 8.29 -13.40
CA PRO A 544 20.84 9.45 -12.96
C PRO A 544 20.66 10.53 -14.04
N PHE A 545 19.54 11.25 -13.97
CA PHE A 545 18.96 12.12 -15.01
C PHE A 545 19.97 13.05 -15.71
N LYS A 546 20.22 12.77 -17.00
CA LYS A 546 20.88 13.68 -17.96
C LYS A 546 19.87 14.22 -18.98
N PRO A 547 20.13 15.39 -19.57
CA PRO A 547 19.46 15.82 -20.81
C PRO A 547 19.47 14.72 -21.87
N LEU A 548 18.42 14.64 -22.69
CA LEU A 548 18.21 13.53 -23.64
C LEU A 548 19.31 13.41 -24.70
N ASP A 549 19.89 14.53 -25.07
CA ASP A 549 21.01 14.72 -25.98
C ASP A 549 22.36 14.29 -25.38
N GLU A 550 22.52 14.40 -24.06
CA GLU A 550 23.72 13.99 -23.31
C GLU A 550 23.63 12.55 -22.77
N ALA A 551 22.45 11.95 -22.85
CA ALA A 551 22.18 10.62 -22.33
C ALA A 551 22.83 9.54 -23.21
N ASP A 552 23.75 8.75 -22.65
CA ASP A 552 24.32 7.59 -23.36
C ASP A 552 23.28 6.47 -23.46
N ILE A 553 22.55 6.26 -22.37
CA ILE A 553 21.42 5.34 -22.28
C ILE A 553 20.14 6.13 -22.04
N VAL A 554 19.08 5.83 -22.80
CA VAL A 554 17.76 6.44 -22.61
C VAL A 554 16.77 5.36 -22.19
N TYR A 555 16.23 5.47 -20.98
CA TYR A 555 15.12 4.63 -20.57
C TYR A 555 13.80 5.31 -20.96
N PHE A 556 13.06 4.71 -21.89
CA PHE A 556 11.85 5.29 -22.44
C PHE A 556 10.60 4.48 -22.09
N LYS A 557 9.65 5.12 -21.43
CA LYS A 557 8.38 4.50 -21.07
C LYS A 557 7.41 4.46 -22.26
N LEU A 558 6.89 3.28 -22.57
CA LEU A 558 5.74 3.13 -23.45
C LEU A 558 4.47 3.16 -22.57
N GLY A 559 3.77 4.29 -22.61
CA GLY A 559 2.63 4.58 -21.74
C GLY A 559 1.29 4.04 -22.26
N PRO A 560 0.29 3.87 -21.37
CA PRO A 560 -1.02 3.32 -21.73
C PRO A 560 -2.05 4.33 -22.28
N SER A 561 -1.74 5.63 -22.39
CA SER A 561 -2.78 6.68 -22.63
C SER A 561 -2.95 7.08 -24.09
N LYS A 562 -3.97 6.55 -24.77
CA LYS A 562 -4.39 6.98 -26.13
C LYS A 562 -4.95 8.41 -26.17
N VAL A 563 -5.55 8.90 -25.08
CA VAL A 563 -6.30 10.16 -25.01
C VAL A 563 -5.45 11.40 -25.27
N TRP A 564 -4.21 11.43 -24.77
CA TRP A 564 -3.34 12.60 -24.89
C TRP A 564 -2.32 12.51 -26.02
N LYS A 565 -2.26 11.38 -26.74
CA LYS A 565 -1.25 11.08 -27.78
C LYS A 565 0.21 11.29 -27.36
N LEU A 566 0.48 11.47 -26.07
CA LEU A 566 1.78 11.93 -25.58
C LEU A 566 2.74 10.79 -25.22
N MET A 567 2.25 9.56 -25.00
CA MET A 567 3.10 8.43 -24.54
C MET A 567 2.64 7.05 -25.04
N SER A 568 1.62 6.95 -25.89
CA SER A 568 1.04 5.69 -26.40
C SER A 568 1.40 5.42 -27.86
N GLY A 569 2.60 5.83 -28.27
CA GLY A 569 3.08 5.50 -29.60
C GLY A 569 3.43 4.03 -29.70
N ASP A 570 3.17 3.42 -30.86
CA ASP A 570 4.00 2.30 -31.31
C ASP A 570 5.47 2.71 -31.07
N TRP A 571 6.23 1.86 -30.39
CA TRP A 571 7.62 2.15 -30.08
C TRP A 571 8.41 2.52 -31.33
N ARG A 572 7.98 2.03 -32.51
CA ARG A 572 8.52 2.39 -33.83
C ARG A 572 8.31 3.85 -34.19
N GLU A 573 7.15 4.42 -33.90
CA GLU A 573 6.86 5.84 -34.16
C GLU A 573 7.68 6.73 -33.23
N VAL A 574 7.74 6.37 -31.95
CA VAL A 574 8.55 7.06 -30.95
C VAL A 574 10.03 7.00 -31.33
N TYR A 575 10.52 5.82 -31.72
CA TYR A 575 11.90 5.62 -32.16
C TYR A 575 12.23 6.51 -33.36
N ARG A 576 11.39 6.46 -34.41
CA ARG A 576 11.55 7.30 -35.62
C ARG A 576 11.61 8.79 -35.30
N ARG A 577 10.81 9.24 -34.33
CA ARG A 577 10.69 10.65 -33.99
C ARG A 577 11.78 11.17 -33.06
N TYR A 578 12.28 10.35 -32.14
CA TYR A 578 13.11 10.82 -31.03
C TYR A 578 14.45 10.09 -30.85
N PHE A 579 14.62 8.88 -31.38
CA PHE A 579 15.76 8.00 -31.05
C PHE A 579 16.47 7.41 -32.26
N ARG A 580 16.23 7.92 -33.46
CA ARG A 580 16.89 7.47 -34.68
C ARG A 580 18.42 7.54 -34.54
N GLY A 581 19.10 6.45 -34.89
CA GLY A 581 20.55 6.34 -34.76
C GLY A 581 21.04 5.77 -33.42
N ARG A 582 20.13 5.50 -32.47
CA ARG A 582 20.43 4.72 -31.26
C ARG A 582 20.09 3.26 -31.47
N ARG A 583 20.80 2.35 -30.80
CA ARG A 583 20.31 0.96 -30.69
C ARG A 583 19.03 0.93 -29.86
N ALA A 584 18.12 0.00 -30.13
CA ALA A 584 16.85 -0.08 -29.43
C ALA A 584 16.68 -1.43 -28.74
N PHE A 585 16.22 -1.42 -27.50
CA PHE A 585 15.92 -2.62 -26.73
C PHE A 585 14.53 -2.51 -26.09
N MET A 586 13.91 -3.65 -25.83
CA MET A 586 12.72 -3.78 -24.99
C MET A 586 13.10 -4.49 -23.70
N TYR A 587 12.68 -3.94 -22.56
CA TYR A 587 12.82 -4.59 -21.26
C TYR A 587 11.50 -5.26 -20.85
N GLU A 588 11.45 -6.59 -20.84
CA GLU A 588 10.25 -7.36 -20.49
C GLU A 588 10.67 -8.63 -19.73
N GLY A 589 9.92 -8.98 -18.67
CA GLY A 589 10.20 -10.22 -17.91
C GLY A 589 11.56 -10.28 -17.21
N GLY A 590 12.23 -9.15 -16.99
CA GLY A 590 13.57 -9.12 -16.39
C GLY A 590 14.72 -9.18 -17.40
N GLU A 591 14.43 -9.25 -18.70
CA GLU A 591 15.42 -9.40 -19.75
C GLU A 591 15.43 -8.21 -20.73
N LEU A 592 16.56 -8.01 -21.41
CA LEU A 592 16.72 -7.04 -22.48
C LEU A 592 16.66 -7.77 -23.84
N ARG A 593 15.68 -7.43 -24.67
CA ARG A 593 15.58 -7.92 -26.06
C ARG A 593 15.92 -6.82 -27.04
N GLU A 594 16.90 -7.02 -27.91
CA GLU A 594 17.21 -6.06 -28.97
C GLU A 594 16.05 -5.97 -29.97
N LEU A 595 15.77 -4.77 -30.45
CA LEU A 595 14.72 -4.49 -31.42
C LEU A 595 15.39 -4.17 -32.75
N ASP A 596 14.90 -4.79 -33.82
CA ASP A 596 15.35 -4.45 -35.17
C ASP A 596 14.76 -3.09 -35.58
N VAL A 597 15.66 -2.14 -35.80
CA VAL A 597 15.38 -0.76 -36.21
C VAL A 597 15.94 -0.43 -37.58
N THR A 598 16.53 -1.41 -38.28
CA THR A 598 17.17 -1.16 -39.59
C THR A 598 16.17 -0.75 -40.67
N SER A 599 14.88 -1.09 -40.48
CA SER A 599 13.77 -0.76 -41.37
C SER A 599 12.97 0.50 -40.95
N LEU A 600 13.39 1.21 -39.89
CA LEU A 600 12.67 2.33 -39.28
C LEU A 600 13.47 3.64 -39.38
#